data_AF-A0A1G3UM48-F1
#
_entry.id   AF-A0A1G3UM48-F1
#
_cell.length_a   1.000
_cell.length_b   1.000
_cell.length_c   1.000
_cell.angle_alpha   90.00
_cell.angle_beta   90.00
_cell.angle_gamma   90.00
#
_symmetry.space_group_name_H-M   'P 1'
#
loop_
_entity.id
_entity.type
_entity.pdbx_description
1 polymer ?
#
loop_
_entity_poly.entity_id
_entity_poly.type
_entity_poly.pdbx_seq_one_letter_code
_entity_poly.pdbx_strand_id
1 'polypeptide(L)'
;MLVELFIKKMQKQIPELYDAIKAKDYKKIALIAHSIKGSSGNFRLEEIQEESAKMELMAKNEDSKYKYEPVYEKIKDRLQKIKIT
;
A
#
# COMPACT_ATOMS: atom_id res chain seq x y z
N MET A 1 -15.61 12.72 -7.04
CA MET A 1 -14.90 13.38 -5.91
C MET A 1 -13.46 12.85 -5.79
N LEU A 2 -12.53 13.62 -5.20
CA LEU A 2 -11.14 13.16 -5.00
C LEU A 2 -11.05 11.83 -4.23
N VAL A 3 -11.93 11.65 -3.24
CA VAL A 3 -12.01 10.41 -2.44
C VAL A 3 -12.42 9.19 -3.28
N GLU A 4 -13.32 9.34 -4.26
CA GLU A 4 -13.70 8.25 -5.15
C GLU A 4 -12.56 7.84 -6.08
N LEU A 5 -11.80 8.82 -6.60
CA LEU A 5 -10.60 8.55 -7.40
C LEU A 5 -9.55 7.82 -6.57
N PHE A 6 -9.38 8.21 -5.30
CA PHE A 6 -8.52 7.50 -4.37
C PHE A 6 -8.97 6.05 -4.16
N ILE A 7 -10.24 5.81 -3.84
CA ILE A 7 -10.78 4.46 -3.64
C ILE A 7 -10.61 3.61 -4.90
N LYS A 8 -10.95 4.15 -6.07
CA LYS A 8 -10.78 3.44 -7.36
C LYS A 8 -9.32 3.10 -7.63
N LYS A 9 -8.39 4.00 -7.30
CA LYS A 9 -6.95 3.72 -7.40
C LYS A 9 -6.52 2.61 -6.44
N MET A 10 -6.97 2.64 -5.18
CA MET A 10 -6.64 1.62 -4.18
C MET A 10 -7.21 0.25 -4.54
N GLN A 11 -8.42 0.18 -5.13
CA GLN A 11 -9.01 -1.07 -5.64
C GLN A 11 -8.14 -1.76 -6.69
N LYS A 12 -7.36 -0.99 -7.48
CA LYS A 12 -6.40 -1.54 -8.44
C LYS A 12 -5.07 -1.89 -7.77
N GLN A 13 -4.53 -0.98 -6.96
CA GLN A 13 -3.18 -1.13 -6.40
C GLN A 13 -3.06 -2.21 -5.33
N ILE A 14 -4.12 -2.45 -4.55
CA ILE A 14 -4.08 -3.45 -3.47
C ILE A 14 -3.94 -4.88 -4.02
N PRO A 15 -4.72 -5.34 -5.01
CA PRO A 15 -4.47 -6.63 -5.66
C PRO A 15 -3.06 -6.71 -6.31
N GLU A 16 -2.64 -5.66 -7.02
CA GLU A 16 -1.32 -5.64 -7.68
C GLU A 16 -0.16 -5.72 -6.67
N LEU A 17 -0.32 -5.13 -5.49
CA LEU A 17 0.65 -5.21 -4.40
C LEU A 17 0.75 -6.64 -3.86
N TYR A 18 -0.39 -7.32 -3.68
CA TYR A 18 -0.43 -8.71 -3.25
C TYR A 18 0.32 -9.62 -4.22
N ASP A 19 0.05 -9.48 -5.52
CA ASP A 19 0.70 -10.27 -6.56
C ASP A 19 2.22 -10.01 -6.58
N ALA A 20 2.63 -8.75 -6.42
CA ALA A 20 4.05 -8.39 -6.34
C ALA A 20 4.73 -9.02 -5.11
N ILE A 21 4.06 -9.03 -3.95
CA ILE A 21 4.55 -9.69 -2.74
C ILE A 21 4.70 -11.20 -2.96
N LYS A 22 3.69 -11.86 -3.56
CA LYS A 22 3.75 -13.30 -3.87
C LYS A 22 4.87 -13.65 -4.84
N ALA A 23 5.12 -12.79 -5.82
CA ALA A 23 6.21 -12.95 -6.78
C ALA A 23 7.58 -12.52 -6.23
N LYS A 24 7.66 -11.96 -5.01
CA LYS A 24 8.86 -11.30 -4.45
C LYS A 24 9.44 -10.23 -5.39
N ASP A 25 8.57 -9.53 -6.14
CA ASP A 25 8.96 -8.44 -7.03
C ASP A 25 9.16 -7.16 -6.22
N TYR A 26 10.32 -7.04 -5.57
CA TYR A 26 10.64 -5.93 -4.68
C TYR A 26 10.57 -4.56 -5.38
N LYS A 27 10.93 -4.49 -6.67
CA LYS A 27 10.83 -3.26 -7.45
C LYS A 27 9.37 -2.82 -7.60
N LYS A 28 8.47 -3.75 -7.90
CA LYS A 28 7.04 -3.47 -8.02
C LYS A 28 6.40 -3.19 -6.66
N ILE A 29 6.79 -3.90 -5.60
CA ILE A 29 6.36 -3.62 -4.23
C ILE A 29 6.72 -2.18 -3.86
N ALA A 30 7.98 -1.76 -4.07
CA ALA A 30 8.45 -0.41 -3.77
C ALA A 30 7.66 0.66 -4.54
N LEU A 31 7.42 0.44 -5.85
CA LEU A 31 6.67 1.36 -6.69
C LEU A 31 5.21 1.53 -6.23
N ILE A 32 4.53 0.42 -5.91
CA ILE A 32 3.14 0.46 -5.46
C ILE A 32 3.05 1.08 -4.06
N ALA A 33 3.92 0.68 -3.14
CA ALA A 33 3.98 1.24 -1.79
C ALA A 33 4.24 2.76 -1.80
N HIS A 34 5.14 3.23 -2.67
CA HIS A 34 5.37 4.67 -2.90
C HIS A 34 4.08 5.39 -3.35
N SER A 35 3.34 4.78 -4.28
CA SER A 35 2.10 5.33 -4.82
C SER A 35 0.99 5.39 -3.76
N ILE A 36 0.85 4.34 -2.95
CA ILE A 36 -0.12 4.28 -1.84
C ILE A 36 0.24 5.36 -0.81
N LYS A 37 1.51 5.44 -0.38
CA LYS A 37 2.01 6.47 0.55
C LYS A 37 1.67 7.90 0.10
N GLY A 38 1.97 8.22 -1.16
CA GLY A 38 1.68 9.57 -1.70
C GLY A 38 0.18 9.85 -1.78
N SER A 39 -0.63 8.84 -2.08
CA SER A 39 -2.09 8.99 -2.16
C SER A 39 -2.72 9.12 -0.78
N SER A 40 -2.28 8.33 0.21
CA SER A 40 -2.82 8.31 1.57
C SER A 40 -2.48 9.59 2.34
N GLY A 41 -1.32 10.21 2.08
CA GLY A 41 -0.94 11.50 2.66
C GLY A 41 -1.91 12.63 2.31
N ASN A 42 -2.49 12.64 1.11
CA ASN A 42 -3.49 13.64 0.70
C ASN A 42 -4.79 13.60 1.53
N PHE A 43 -5.08 12.46 2.15
CA PHE A 43 -6.29 12.24 2.97
C PHE A 43 -5.97 12.08 4.46
N ARG A 44 -4.74 12.39 4.90
CA ARG A 44 -4.29 12.24 6.30
C ARG A 44 -4.51 10.84 6.87
N LEU A 45 -4.36 9.82 6.02
CA LEU A 45 -4.42 8.42 6.43
C LEU A 45 -3.04 8.00 6.96
N GLU A 46 -2.63 8.59 8.08
CA GLU A 46 -1.26 8.52 8.62
C GLU A 46 -0.76 7.09 8.78
N GLU A 47 -1.57 6.20 9.37
CA GLU A 47 -1.18 4.81 9.57
C GLU A 47 -0.96 4.05 8.24
N ILE A 48 -1.74 4.35 7.20
CA ILE A 48 -1.52 3.77 5.85
C ILE A 48 -0.26 4.36 5.22
N GLN A 49 -0.02 5.66 5.41
CA GLN A 49 1.15 6.36 4.90
C GLN A 49 2.44 5.81 5.51
N GLU A 50 2.47 5.61 6.83
CA GLU A 50 3.62 5.08 7.57
C GLU A 50 3.95 3.63 7.20
N GLU A 51 2.94 2.75 7.21
CA GLU A 51 3.14 1.34 6.84
C GLU A 51 3.59 1.21 5.38
N SER A 52 3.05 2.05 4.47
CA SER A 52 3.48 2.09 3.07
C SER A 52 4.90 2.64 2.90
N ALA A 53 5.29 3.66 3.68
CA ALA A 53 6.65 4.20 3.67
C ALA A 53 7.66 3.16 4.15
N LYS A 54 7.32 2.41 5.21
CA LYS A 54 8.15 1.32 5.71
C LYS A 54 8.27 0.22 4.66
N MET A 55 7.16 -0.24 4.10
CA MET A 55 7.16 -1.27 3.06
C MET A 55 7.98 -0.84 1.84
N GLU A 56 7.86 0.41 1.39
CA GLU A 56 8.67 0.98 0.30
C GLU A 56 10.17 0.89 0.61
N LEU A 57 10.58 1.28 1.81
CA LEU A 57 11.98 1.23 2.24
C LEU A 57 12.50 -0.21 2.26
N MET A 58 11.75 -1.14 2.87
CA MET A 58 12.18 -2.54 2.96
C MET A 58 12.27 -3.19 1.59
N ALA A 59 11.32 -2.90 0.69
CA ALA A 59 11.35 -3.36 -0.69
C ALA A 59 12.53 -2.78 -1.50
N LYS A 60 12.85 -1.49 -1.31
CA LYS A 60 14.05 -0.89 -1.93
C LYS A 60 15.35 -1.56 -1.49
N ASN A 61 15.38 -2.08 -0.26
CA ASN A 61 16.51 -2.83 0.29
C ASN A 61 16.43 -4.34 -0.02
N GLU A 62 15.41 -4.79 -0.77
CA GLU A 62 15.15 -6.21 -1.07
C GLU A 62 15.14 -7.10 0.19
N ASP A 63 14.64 -6.57 1.31
CA ASP A 63 14.71 -7.27 2.60
C ASP A 63 13.70 -8.43 2.68
N SER A 64 14.15 -9.61 2.27
CA SER A 64 13.39 -10.86 2.35
C SER A 64 12.97 -11.29 3.76
N LYS A 65 13.55 -10.72 4.83
CA LYS A 65 13.16 -11.01 6.23
C LYS A 65 12.00 -10.13 6.68
N TYR A 66 11.73 -9.04 5.98
CA TYR A 66 10.59 -8.21 6.26
C TYR A 66 9.28 -8.95 5.94
N LYS A 67 8.31 -8.84 6.84
CA LYS A 67 7.02 -9.51 6.71
C LYS A 67 6.07 -8.64 5.88
N TYR A 68 6.18 -8.74 4.56
CA TYR A 68 5.34 -7.96 3.62
C TYR A 68 3.86 -8.31 3.73
N GLU A 69 3.49 -9.59 3.81
CA GLU A 69 2.09 -10.02 3.82
C GLU A 69 1.30 -9.50 5.03
N PRO A 70 1.80 -9.58 6.28
CA PRO A 70 1.09 -8.97 7.41
C PRO A 70 0.91 -7.46 7.30
N VAL A 71 1.85 -6.75 6.70
CA VAL A 71 1.76 -5.29 6.51
C VAL A 71 0.77 -4.97 5.39
N TYR A 72 0.77 -5.77 4.33
CA TYR A 72 -0.25 -5.70 3.28
C TYR A 72 -1.67 -5.86 3.84
N GLU A 73 -1.92 -6.88 4.68
CA GLU A 73 -3.25 -7.10 5.26
C GLU A 73 -3.67 -5.91 6.14
N LYS A 74 -2.76 -5.36 6.95
CA LYS A 74 -3.04 -4.13 7.73
C LYS A 74 -3.45 -2.96 6.83
N ILE A 75 -2.74 -2.71 5.74
CA ILE A 75 -3.05 -1.63 4.80
C ILE A 75 -4.42 -1.86 4.16
N LYS A 76 -4.69 -3.08 3.68
CA LYS A 76 -5.95 -3.47 3.05
C LYS A 76 -7.13 -3.32 4.02
N ASP A 77 -7.03 -3.84 5.23
CA ASP A 77 -8.10 -3.77 6.25
C ASP A 77 -8.45 -2.32 6.59
N ARG A 78 -7.46 -1.43 6.65
CA ARG A 78 -7.69 0.01 6.91
C ARG A 78 -8.39 0.68 5.74
N LEU A 79 -7.96 0.40 4.51
CA LEU A 79 -8.59 0.95 3.31
C LEU A 79 -10.04 0.49 3.15
N GLN A 80 -10.35 -0.76 3.50
CA GLN A 80 -11.73 -1.29 3.46
C GLN A 80 -12.68 -0.62 4.46
N LYS A 81 -12.15 -0.02 5.52
CA LYS A 81 -12.96 0.72 6.51
C LYS A 81 -13.37 2.11 6.03
N ILE A 82 -12.81 2.60 4.93
CA ILE A 82 -13.20 3.88 4.34
C ILE A 82 -14.58 3.72 3.73
N LYS A 83 -15.59 4.34 4.34
CA LYS A 83 -16.95 4.42 3.83
C LYS A 83 -17.21 5.84 3.32
N ILE A 84 -17.73 5.95 2.11
CA ILE A 84 -18.39 7.17 1.64
C ILE A 84 -19.88 6.91 1.86
N THR A 85 -20.50 7.67 2.76
CA THR A 85 -21.94 7.63 3.03
C THR A 85 -22.65 8.66 2.16
#